data_AF-A0A1Q5EFV7-F1
#
_entry.id   AF-A0A1Q5EFV7-F1
#
_cell.length_a   1.000
_cell.length_b   1.000
_cell.length_c   1.000
_cell.angle_alpha   90.00
_cell.angle_beta   90.00
_cell.angle_gamma   90.00
#
_symmetry.space_group_name_H-M   'P 1'
#
loop_
_entity.id
_entity.type
_entity.pdbx_description
1 polymer ?
#
loop_
_entity_poly.entity_id
_entity_poly.type
_entity_poly.pdbx_seq_one_letter_code
_entity_poly.pdbx_strand_id
1 'polypeptide(L)'
;MTEDGRPLGVLLVCGHRIDGATLSTSEGSHEETIGNWTAHAALGPGLSTWTLDAPAEGWETGRSATPLDAGTTYHLRGWTKDNSRSSTATAFTPEDLKQLTPGTVRYDGTASDGSGTTRTVPVEEFRATACAKR
;
A
#
# COMPACT_ATOMS: atom_id res chain seq x y z
N MET A 1 9.76 3.97 -3.03
CA MET A 1 10.36 3.61 -4.33
C MET A 1 11.78 3.12 -4.09
N THR A 2 12.29 2.17 -4.87
CA THR A 2 13.70 1.76 -4.88
C THR A 2 14.59 2.82 -5.53
N GLU A 3 15.92 2.71 -5.41
CA GLU A 3 16.87 3.66 -6.04
C GLU A 3 16.76 3.69 -7.57
N ASP A 4 16.43 2.57 -8.20
CA ASP A 4 16.23 2.41 -9.63
C ASP A 4 14.82 2.79 -10.12
N GLY A 5 13.98 3.36 -9.24
CA GLY A 5 12.69 3.93 -9.64
C GLY A 5 11.51 2.96 -9.58
N ARG A 6 11.67 1.75 -9.02
CA ARG A 6 10.58 0.78 -8.93
C ARG A 6 9.65 1.06 -7.74
N PRO A 7 8.32 0.99 -7.93
CA PRO A 7 7.38 1.24 -6.86
C PRO A 7 7.39 0.11 -5.83
N LEU A 8 7.26 0.49 -4.56
CA LEU A 8 7.17 -0.43 -3.44
C LEU A 8 5.79 -0.30 -2.78
N GLY A 9 5.20 -1.42 -2.40
CA GLY A 9 4.15 -1.46 -1.40
C GLY A 9 4.77 -1.19 -0.03
N VAL A 10 4.07 -0.43 0.81
CA VAL A 10 4.46 -0.13 2.19
C VAL A 10 3.26 -0.41 3.10
N LEU A 11 3.47 -1.22 4.13
CA LEU A 11 2.48 -1.48 5.18
C LEU A 11 3.11 -1.22 6.54
N LEU A 12 2.45 -0.38 7.34
CA LEU A 12 2.75 -0.24 8.76
C LEU A 12 1.65 -0.93 9.57
N VAL A 13 2.03 -1.95 10.33
CA VAL A 13 1.13 -2.69 11.21
C VAL A 13 1.34 -2.18 12.64
N CYS A 14 0.29 -1.67 13.28
CA CYS A 14 0.42 -0.98 14.58
C CYS A 14 0.28 -1.90 15.81
N GLY A 15 -0.30 -3.09 15.67
CA GLY A 15 -0.61 -3.94 16.83
C GLY A 15 -1.35 -5.24 16.50
N HIS A 16 -1.93 -5.35 15.32
CA HIS A 16 -2.55 -6.57 14.83
C HIS A 16 -1.62 -7.32 13.88
N ARG A 17 -2.18 -8.25 13.12
CA ARG A 17 -1.50 -8.91 12.01
C ARG A 17 -2.11 -8.47 10.68
N ILE A 18 -1.32 -8.55 9.62
CA ILE A 18 -1.78 -8.49 8.23
C ILE A 18 -1.24 -9.73 7.53
N ASP A 19 -2.09 -10.40 6.75
CA ASP A 19 -1.72 -11.63 6.05
C ASP A 19 -1.39 -11.37 4.57
N GLY A 20 -1.85 -10.26 4.01
CA GLY A 20 -1.54 -9.92 2.62
C GLY A 20 -1.96 -8.52 2.23
N ALA A 21 -1.78 -8.21 0.95
CA ALA A 21 -2.19 -6.97 0.32
C ALA A 21 -2.81 -7.21 -1.06
N THR A 22 -3.74 -6.33 -1.44
CA THR A 22 -4.41 -6.33 -2.73
C THR A 22 -4.26 -4.97 -3.37
N LEU A 23 -4.00 -4.96 -4.67
CA LEU A 23 -4.07 -3.80 -5.55
C LEU A 23 -5.31 -3.95 -6.43
N SER A 24 -6.19 -2.95 -6.40
CA SER A 24 -7.40 -2.92 -7.20
C SER A 24 -7.56 -1.62 -7.99
N THR A 25 -8.36 -1.67 -9.04
CA THR A 25 -8.91 -0.49 -9.72
C THR A 25 -10.33 -0.27 -9.26
N SER A 26 -10.79 0.99 -9.30
CA SER A 26 -12.18 1.35 -9.05
C SER A 26 -12.75 2.05 -10.28
N GLU A 27 -13.67 1.37 -10.98
CA GLU A 27 -14.40 1.91 -12.13
C GLU A 27 -15.90 1.92 -11.78
N GLY A 28 -16.39 3.08 -11.35
CA GLY A 28 -17.75 3.23 -10.83
C GLY A 28 -17.96 2.40 -9.54
N SER A 29 -18.89 1.44 -9.58
CA SER A 29 -19.15 0.52 -8.46
C SER A 29 -18.39 -0.81 -8.57
N HIS A 30 -17.59 -1.00 -9.62
CA HIS A 30 -16.85 -2.23 -9.83
C HIS A 30 -15.41 -2.07 -9.31
N GLU A 31 -14.99 -3.00 -8.44
CA GLU A 31 -13.62 -3.11 -7.97
C GLU A 31 -13.00 -4.36 -8.58
N GLU A 32 -11.97 -4.19 -9.42
CA GLU A 32 -11.22 -5.32 -10.00
C GLU A 32 -9.89 -5.50 -9.26
N THR A 33 -9.62 -6.70 -8.77
CA THR A 33 -8.29 -7.05 -8.24
C THR A 33 -7.30 -7.30 -9.37
N ILE A 34 -6.29 -6.45 -9.45
CA ILE A 34 -5.25 -6.51 -10.48
C ILE A 34 -3.91 -7.00 -9.90
N GLY A 35 -3.69 -6.88 -8.59
CA GLY A 35 -2.50 -7.38 -7.91
C GLY A 35 -2.83 -8.03 -6.57
N ASN A 36 -2.13 -9.10 -6.20
CA ASN A 36 -2.24 -9.68 -4.86
C ASN A 36 -0.93 -10.28 -4.37
N TRP A 37 -0.66 -10.07 -3.08
CA TRP A 37 0.50 -10.59 -2.38
C TRP A 37 0.07 -11.17 -1.04
N THR A 38 0.44 -12.41 -0.77
CA THR A 38 0.22 -13.07 0.53
C THR A 38 1.55 -13.22 1.24
N ALA A 39 1.68 -12.72 2.45
CA ALA A 39 2.91 -12.89 3.23
C ALA A 39 3.05 -14.36 3.66
N HIS A 40 4.24 -14.95 3.49
CA HIS A 40 4.51 -16.34 3.89
C HIS A 40 4.25 -16.58 5.39
N ALA A 41 4.50 -15.56 6.20
CA ALA A 41 4.11 -15.48 7.59
C ALA A 41 3.37 -14.17 7.82
N ALA A 42 2.37 -14.20 8.69
CA ALA A 42 1.61 -13.00 9.00
C ALA A 42 2.49 -11.89 9.56
N LEU A 43 2.32 -10.70 9.01
CA LEU A 43 3.07 -9.51 9.38
C LEU A 43 2.59 -9.05 10.75
N GLY A 44 3.47 -9.12 11.75
CA GLY A 44 3.25 -8.52 13.06
C GLY A 44 3.48 -7.00 13.06
N PRO A 45 3.47 -6.36 14.24
CA PRO A 45 3.71 -4.93 14.36
C PRO A 45 5.05 -4.51 13.76
N GLY A 46 5.04 -3.47 12.92
CA GLY A 46 6.23 -3.01 12.21
C GLY A 46 5.95 -2.56 10.77
N LEU A 47 7.00 -2.05 10.13
CA LEU A 47 6.98 -1.64 8.73
C LEU A 47 7.39 -2.84 7.87
N SER A 48 6.60 -3.15 6.84
CA SER A 48 6.93 -4.09 5.79
C SER A 48 6.89 -3.41 4.43
N THR A 49 7.81 -3.78 3.55
CA THR A 49 7.88 -3.27 2.18
C THR A 49 8.11 -4.40 1.19
N TRP A 50 7.55 -4.30 -0.01
CA TRP A 50 7.73 -5.28 -1.08
C TRP A 50 7.61 -4.64 -2.46
N THR A 51 8.16 -5.26 -3.49
CA THR A 51 8.04 -4.80 -4.88
C THR A 51 6.64 -5.05 -5.42
N LEU A 52 6.07 -4.08 -6.11
CA LEU A 52 4.75 -4.23 -6.76
C LEU A 52 4.84 -4.84 -8.17
N ASP A 53 6.02 -4.82 -8.79
CA ASP A 53 6.25 -5.17 -10.18
C ASP A 53 7.03 -6.49 -10.39
N ALA A 54 7.48 -7.10 -9.30
CA ALA A 54 8.26 -8.33 -9.30
C ALA A 54 7.93 -9.18 -8.07
N PRO A 55 8.18 -10.50 -8.13
CA PRO A 55 8.18 -11.34 -6.95
C PRO A 55 9.04 -10.74 -5.83
N ALA A 56 8.52 -10.73 -4.61
CA ALA A 56 9.20 -10.19 -3.44
C ALA A 56 9.49 -11.31 -2.44
N GLU A 57 10.69 -11.31 -1.86
CA GLU A 57 11.06 -12.28 -0.84
C GLU A 57 10.10 -12.21 0.37
N GLY A 58 9.63 -13.37 0.83
CA GLY A 58 8.66 -13.46 1.92
C GLY A 58 7.20 -13.26 1.50
N TRP A 59 6.93 -13.06 0.20
CA TRP A 59 5.59 -12.90 -0.34
C TRP A 59 5.31 -13.88 -1.48
N GLU A 60 4.13 -14.49 -1.45
CA GLU A 60 3.54 -15.21 -2.56
C GLU A 60 2.75 -14.22 -3.43
N THR A 61 3.21 -13.96 -4.65
CA THR A 61 2.54 -13.08 -5.60
C THR A 61 1.58 -13.89 -6.48
N GLY A 62 0.28 -13.64 -6.38
CA GLY A 62 -0.70 -14.34 -7.20
C GLY A 62 -0.92 -13.70 -8.58
N ARG A 63 -1.20 -12.39 -8.61
CA ARG A 63 -1.41 -11.58 -9.82
C ARG A 63 -0.49 -10.37 -9.72
N SER A 64 0.21 -10.05 -10.81
CA SER A 64 1.02 -8.82 -10.93
C SER A 64 0.60 -8.12 -12.21
N ALA A 65 -0.29 -7.13 -12.11
CA ALA A 65 -0.77 -6.36 -13.26
C ALA A 65 0.14 -5.19 -13.63
N THR A 66 1.45 -5.37 -13.49
CA THR A 66 2.42 -4.43 -14.05
C THR A 66 2.65 -4.74 -15.53
N PRO A 67 2.71 -3.74 -16.42
CA PRO A 67 2.72 -2.30 -16.14
C PRO A 67 1.35 -1.71 -15.79
N LEU A 68 1.35 -0.64 -14.99
CA LEU A 68 0.14 0.11 -14.63
C LEU A 68 -0.24 1.12 -15.73
N ASP A 69 -1.53 1.22 -16.03
CA ASP A 69 -2.08 2.05 -17.07
C ASP A 69 -2.18 3.53 -16.67
N ALA A 70 -1.75 4.42 -17.56
CA ALA A 70 -1.84 5.85 -17.35
C ALA A 70 -3.30 6.30 -17.24
N GLY A 71 -3.59 7.19 -16.28
CA GLY A 71 -4.94 7.72 -16.04
C GLY A 71 -5.82 6.81 -15.15
N THR A 72 -5.37 5.61 -14.83
CA THR A 72 -6.09 4.71 -13.91
C THR A 72 -5.75 5.02 -12.46
N THR A 73 -6.77 5.06 -11.60
CA THR A 73 -6.60 5.14 -10.15
C THR A 73 -6.58 3.74 -9.55
N TYR A 74 -5.57 3.48 -8.74
CA TYR A 74 -5.37 2.23 -8.06
C TYR A 74 -5.49 2.39 -6.54
N HIS A 75 -5.94 1.33 -5.88
CA HIS A 75 -6.06 1.26 -4.43
C HIS A 75 -5.25 0.09 -3.90
N LEU A 76 -4.27 0.39 -3.04
CA LEU A 76 -3.49 -0.63 -2.33
C LEU A 76 -4.01 -0.78 -0.91
N ARG A 77 -4.41 -1.99 -0.51
CA ARG A 77 -4.95 -2.29 0.82
C ARG A 77 -4.39 -3.58 1.40
N GLY A 78 -3.96 -3.55 2.65
CA GLY A 78 -3.63 -4.73 3.44
C GLY A 78 -4.86 -5.38 4.07
N TRP A 79 -4.84 -6.71 4.20
CA TRP A 79 -5.97 -7.51 4.69
C TRP A 79 -5.53 -8.67 5.59
N THR A 80 -6.45 -9.17 6.40
CA THR A 80 -6.29 -10.46 7.12
C THR A 80 -7.06 -11.56 6.40
N LYS A 81 -6.56 -12.80 6.45
CA LYS A 81 -7.14 -13.96 5.75
C LYS A 81 -8.55 -14.30 6.27
N ASP A 82 -8.82 -13.97 7.53
CA ASP A 82 -10.12 -14.14 8.18
C ASP A 82 -11.08 -12.95 7.96
N ASN A 83 -10.67 -11.93 7.18
CA ASN A 83 -11.39 -10.69 6.92
C ASN A 83 -11.75 -9.87 8.18
N SER A 84 -11.14 -10.16 9.33
CA SER A 84 -11.40 -9.44 10.57
C SER A 84 -10.89 -8.00 10.54
N ARG A 85 -9.87 -7.70 9.72
CA ARG A 85 -9.25 -6.37 9.64
C ARG A 85 -8.73 -6.04 8.25
N SER A 86 -8.63 -4.74 7.97
CA SER A 86 -7.89 -4.20 6.83
C SER A 86 -7.11 -2.95 7.20
N SER A 87 -6.13 -2.60 6.38
CA SER A 87 -5.52 -1.27 6.42
C SER A 87 -6.45 -0.23 5.81
N THR A 88 -6.14 1.04 6.01
CA THR A 88 -6.62 2.10 5.12
C THR A 88 -6.10 1.80 3.71
N ALA A 89 -6.94 1.94 2.69
CA ALA A 89 -6.48 1.85 1.31
C ALA A 89 -5.71 3.14 0.96
N THR A 90 -4.67 3.03 0.15
CA THR A 90 -3.99 4.20 -0.43
C THR A 90 -4.34 4.30 -1.91
N ALA A 91 -4.90 5.44 -2.32
CA ALA A 91 -5.20 5.78 -3.70
C ALA A 91 -4.00 6.44 -4.39
N PHE A 92 -3.69 5.98 -5.60
CA PHE A 92 -2.63 6.56 -6.42
C PHE A 92 -2.85 6.31 -7.92
N THR A 93 -2.27 7.18 -8.73
CA THR A 93 -2.10 7.01 -10.18
C THR A 93 -0.63 6.71 -10.50
N PRO A 94 -0.30 6.20 -11.70
CA PRO A 94 1.10 6.08 -12.12
C PRO A 94 1.85 7.42 -12.17
N GLU A 95 1.15 8.56 -12.32
CA GLU A 95 1.76 9.89 -12.23
C GLU A 95 2.19 10.22 -10.80
N ASP A 96 1.36 9.88 -9.81
CA ASP A 96 1.73 10.02 -8.39
C ASP A 96 2.99 9.21 -8.07
N LEU A 97 3.12 8.01 -8.63
CA LEU A 97 4.31 7.18 -8.43
C LEU A 97 5.57 7.85 -8.99
N LYS A 98 5.49 8.54 -10.15
CA LYS A 98 6.63 9.27 -10.74
C LYS A 98 7.11 10.44 -9.89
N GLN A 99 6.25 10.96 -9.02
CA GLN A 99 6.59 12.05 -8.09
C GLN A 99 7.19 11.54 -6.78
N LEU A 100 7.17 10.22 -6.52
CA LEU A 100 7.81 9.63 -5.35
C LEU A 100 9.32 9.63 -5.51
N THR A 101 10.00 9.98 -4.43
CA THR A 101 11.46 9.84 -4.31
C THR A 101 11.81 8.67 -3.38
N PRO A 102 12.98 8.03 -3.54
CA PRO A 102 13.46 7.05 -2.58
C PRO A 102 13.41 7.59 -1.14
N GLY A 103 12.92 6.76 -0.21
CA GLY A 103 12.76 7.15 1.20
C GLY A 103 11.46 7.92 1.53
N THR A 104 10.60 8.19 0.54
CA THR A 104 9.26 8.75 0.77
C THR A 104 8.16 7.71 0.57
N VAL A 105 7.02 7.95 1.23
CA VAL A 105 5.81 7.13 1.16
C VAL A 105 4.59 8.03 0.98
N ARG A 106 3.73 7.64 0.03
CA ARG A 106 2.39 8.19 -0.12
C ARG A 106 1.41 7.35 0.69
N TYR A 107 0.52 7.99 1.44
CA TYR A 107 -0.56 7.31 2.15
C TYR A 107 -1.79 8.21 2.28
N ASP A 108 -2.95 7.59 2.40
CA ASP A 108 -4.18 8.29 2.78
C ASP A 108 -4.33 8.30 4.30
N GLY A 109 -4.47 9.49 4.85
CA GLY A 109 -4.70 9.75 6.26
C GLY A 109 -5.94 10.61 6.49
N THR A 110 -6.12 10.99 7.75
CA THR A 110 -7.22 11.88 8.16
C THR A 110 -6.64 13.20 8.66
N ALA A 111 -7.12 14.30 8.07
CA ALA A 111 -6.83 15.65 8.52
C ALA A 111 -7.47 15.92 9.89
N SER A 112 -7.09 17.02 10.54
CA SER A 112 -7.60 17.37 11.87
C SER A 112 -9.11 17.64 11.89
N ASP A 113 -9.70 17.98 10.74
CA ASP A 113 -11.13 18.19 10.55
C ASP A 113 -11.91 16.92 10.18
N GLY A 114 -11.25 15.76 10.19
CA GLY A 114 -11.86 14.49 9.82
C GLY A 114 -11.91 14.22 8.31
N SER A 115 -11.50 15.16 7.47
CA SER A 115 -11.44 14.95 6.02
C SER A 115 -10.31 13.99 5.63
N GLY A 116 -10.52 13.22 4.56
CA GLY A 116 -9.46 12.40 3.97
C GLY A 116 -8.40 13.30 3.33
N THR A 117 -7.12 13.01 3.60
CA THR A 117 -6.00 13.72 2.99
C THR A 117 -4.97 12.73 2.49
N THR A 118 -4.49 12.94 1.27
CA THR A 118 -3.37 12.19 0.74
C THR A 118 -2.08 12.95 1.03
N ARG A 119 -1.08 12.25 1.59
CA ARG A 119 0.20 12.85 2.01
C ARG A 119 1.35 12.05 1.44
N THR A 120 2.41 12.75 1.06
CA THR A 120 3.72 12.15 0.74
C THR A 120 4.72 12.66 1.76
N VAL A 121 5.30 11.77 2.55
CA VAL A 121 6.21 12.10 3.67
C VAL A 121 7.41 11.17 3.70
N PRO A 122 8.50 11.51 4.41
CA PRO A 122 9.58 10.56 4.69
C PRO A 122 9.07 9.31 5.42
N VAL A 123 9.63 8.14 5.13
CA VAL A 123 9.23 6.87 5.75
C VAL A 123 9.32 6.92 7.28
N GLU A 124 10.31 7.60 7.84
CA GLU A 124 10.43 7.74 9.30
C GLU A 124 9.30 8.58 9.91
N GLU A 125 8.85 9.63 9.22
CA GLU A 125 7.69 10.42 9.67
C GLU A 125 6.41 9.57 9.62
N PHE A 126 6.22 8.82 8.53
CA PHE A 126 5.09 7.89 8.40
C PHE A 126 5.09 6.86 9.53
N ARG A 127 6.25 6.24 9.82
CA ARG A 127 6.41 5.27 10.90
C ARG A 127 6.08 5.86 12.27
N ALA A 128 6.47 7.11 12.52
CA ALA A 128 6.21 7.80 13.79
C ALA A 128 4.74 8.21 13.97
N THR A 129 4.02 8.51 12.88
CA THR A 129 2.72 9.20 12.96
C THR A 129 1.52 8.36 12.54
N ALA A 130 1.69 7.38 11.65
CA ALA A 130 0.56 6.65 11.06
C ALA A 130 -0.19 5.76 12.07
N CYS A 131 0.46 5.36 13.16
CA CYS A 131 -0.17 4.63 14.27
C CYS A 131 -0.70 5.54 15.38
N ALA A 132 -0.36 6.83 15.41
CA ALA A 132 -0.69 7.73 16.52
C ALA A 132 -2.15 8.23 16.52
N LYS A 133 -2.88 8.04 15.42
CA LYS A 133 -4.26 8.53 15.23
C LYS A 133 -5.31 7.42 15.09
N ARG A 134 -5.04 6.21 15.60
CA ARG A 134 -5.95 5.05 15.49
C ARG A 134 -6.65 4.73 16.79
#